data_AF-A0AA41XIW3-F1
#
_entry.id   AF-A0AA41XIW3-F1
#
_cell.length_a   1.000
_cell.length_b   1.000
_cell.length_c   1.000
_cell.angle_alpha   90.00
_cell.angle_beta   90.00
_cell.angle_gamma   90.00
#
_symmetry.space_group_name_H-M   'P 1'
#
loop_
_entity.id
_entity.type
_entity.pdbx_description
1 polymer ?
#
loop_
_entity_poly.entity_id
_entity_poly.type
_entity_poly.pdbx_seq_one_letter_code
_entity_poly.pdbx_strand_id
1 'polypeptide(L)' 'MVTRRPTQQLKAGVRVRVRIGGATYNAVITDVRGDRIFVTVDPDSDAPLDTFYHRDELLAKA' A
#
# COMPACT_ATOMS: atom_id res chain seq x y z
N MET A 1 12.27 15.26 22.57
CA MET A 1 11.83 15.27 21.16
C MET A 1 11.64 13.83 20.72
N VAL A 2 10.40 13.35 20.62
CA VAL A 2 10.12 12.02 20.07
C VAL A 2 9.57 12.27 18.67
N THR A 3 10.43 12.19 17.67
CA THR A 3 10.02 12.21 16.26
C THR A 3 9.27 10.92 16.00
N ARG A 4 7.97 10.90 16.33
CA ARG A 4 7.08 9.81 15.95
C ARG A 4 7.08 9.82 14.43
N ARG A 5 7.76 8.84 13.82
CA ARG A 5 7.56 8.54 12.39
C ARG A 5 6.05 8.50 12.21
N PRO A 6 5.46 9.21 11.24
CA PRO A 6 4.03 9.10 11.02
C PRO A 6 3.79 7.62 10.77
N THR A 7 3.15 6.93 11.73
CA THR A 7 2.57 5.62 11.50
C THR A 7 1.60 5.86 10.37
N GLN A 8 2.04 5.59 9.14
CA GLN A 8 1.28 5.81 7.93
C GLN A 8 0.02 4.99 8.11
N GLN A 9 -1.06 5.68 8.44
CA GLN A 9 -2.28 5.02 8.89
C GLN A 9 -2.87 4.36 7.65
N LEU A 10 -2.74 3.04 7.56
CA LEU A 10 -3.18 2.25 6.42
C LEU A 10 -4.70 2.25 6.44
N LYS A 11 -5.29 3.01 5.52
CA LYS A 11 -6.73 3.20 5.36
C LYS A 11 -7.06 3.28 3.88
N ALA A 12 -8.30 2.91 3.52
CA ALA A 12 -8.80 3.07 2.17
C ALA A 12 -8.65 4.52 1.68
N GLY A 13 -8.27 4.69 0.42
CA GLY A 13 -7.98 5.96 -0.23
C GLY A 13 -6.55 6.48 -0.04
N VAL A 14 -5.69 5.82 0.74
CA VAL A 14 -4.29 6.25 0.88
C VAL A 14 -3.45 5.73 -0.27
N ARG A 15 -2.68 6.64 -0.89
CA ARG A 15 -1.64 6.32 -1.86
C ARG A 15 -0.39 5.81 -1.15
N VAL A 16 0.08 4.64 -1.56
CA VAL A 16 1.29 3.97 -1.07
C VAL A 16 2.17 3.59 -2.26
N ARG A 17 3.46 3.36 -2.01
CA ARG A 17 4.38 2.83 -3.01
C ARG A 17 4.68 1.38 -2.67
N VAL A 18 4.44 0.47 -3.59
CA VAL A 18 4.66 -0.97 -3.41
C VAL A 18 5.73 -1.45 -4.37
N ARG A 19 6.52 -2.44 -3.95
CA ARG A 19 7.58 -3.01 -4.78
C ARG A 19 7.13 -4.36 -5.35
N ILE A 20 6.99 -4.43 -6.67
CA ILE A 20 6.54 -5.62 -7.41
C ILE A 20 7.62 -5.97 -8.42
N GLY A 21 8.08 -7.22 -8.42
CA GLY A 21 9.06 -7.70 -9.41
C GLY A 21 10.37 -6.89 -9.47
N GLY A 22 10.75 -6.22 -8.39
CA GLY A 22 11.95 -5.39 -8.33
C GLY A 22 11.75 -3.91 -8.64
N ALA A 23 10.63 -3.53 -9.26
CA ALA A 23 10.25 -2.14 -9.55
C ALA A 23 9.28 -1.59 -8.49
N THR A 24 9.26 -0.28 -8.31
CA THR A 24 8.37 0.41 -7.37
C THR A 24 7.22 1.06 -8.13
N TYR A 25 6.00 0.72 -7.75
CA TYR A 25 4.77 1.20 -8.38
C TYR A 25 3.95 2.02 -7.38
N ASN A 26 3.12 2.92 -7.91
CA ASN A 26 2.15 3.64 -7.11
C ASN A 26 0.90 2.78 -6.95
N ALA A 27 0.41 2.64 -5.73
CA ALA A 27 -0.81 1.92 -5.44
C ALA A 27 -1.71 2.72 -4.50
N VAL A 28 -3.01 2.46 -4.56
CA VAL A 28 -4.00 3.04 -3.67
C VAL A 28 -4.60 1.92 -2.84
N ILE A 29 -4.62 2.09 -1.52
CA ILE A 29 -5.34 1.17 -0.64
C ILE A 29 -6.84 1.31 -0.94
N THR A 30 -7.48 0.24 -1.37
CA THR A 30 -8.92 0.21 -1.65
C THR A 30 -9.71 -0.29 -0.45
N ASP A 31 -9.14 -1.23 0.31
CA ASP A 31 -9.80 -1.80 1.49
C ASP A 31 -8.78 -2.28 2.53
N VAL A 32 -9.19 -2.33 3.79
CA VAL A 32 -8.37 -2.86 4.90
C VAL A 32 -9.24 -3.79 5.74
N ARG A 33 -8.95 -5.09 5.68
CA ARG A 33 -9.68 -6.13 6.42
C ARG A 33 -8.76 -6.79 7.43
N GLY A 34 -8.74 -6.22 8.64
CA GLY A 34 -7.89 -6.70 9.72
C GLY A 34 -6.41 -6.59 9.34
N ASP A 35 -5.81 -7.73 9.02
CA ASP A 35 -4.40 -7.83 8.64
C ASP A 35 -4.15 -7.72 7.12
N ARG A 36 -5.20 -7.86 6.30
CA ARG A 36 -5.12 -7.77 4.84
C ARG A 36 -5.42 -6.38 4.34
N ILE A 37 -4.53 -5.86 3.50
CA ILE A 37 -4.64 -4.54 2.88
C ILE A 37 -4.77 -4.76 1.38
N PHE A 38 -5.94 -4.44 0.86
CA PHE A 38 -6.21 -4.50 -0.57
C PHE A 38 -5.72 -3.21 -1.20
N VAL A 39 -4.93 -3.33 -2.25
CA VAL A 39 -4.38 -2.19 -2.98
C VAL A 39 -4.58 -2.39 -4.48
N THR A 40 -4.87 -1.28 -5.16
CA THR A 40 -4.90 -1.22 -6.62
C THR A 40 -3.66 -0.47 -7.07
N VAL A 41 -2.81 -1.16 -7.82
CA VAL A 41 -1.57 -0.65 -8.39
C VAL A 41 -1.88 0.00 -9.74
N ASP A 42 -1.31 1.19 -9.96
CA ASP A 42 -1.51 2.00 -11.17
C ASP A 42 -3.00 2.17 -11.54
N PRO A 43 -3.81 2.81 -10.66
CA PRO A 43 -5.25 2.98 -10.90
C PRO A 43 -5.57 3.83 -12.13
N ASP A 44 -4.61 4.60 -12.63
CA ASP A 44 -4.73 5.44 -13.84
C ASP A 44 -4.32 4.69 -15.13
N SER A 45 -3.93 3.41 -15.04
CA SER A 45 -3.56 2.58 -16.19
C SER A 45 -4.79 1.90 -16.80
N ASP A 46 -4.73 1.56 -18.10
CA ASP A 46 -5.76 0.76 -18.80
C ASP A 46 -5.93 -0.65 -18.22
N ALA A 47 -4.93 -1.16 -17.50
CA ALA A 47 -4.96 -2.45 -16.83
C ALA A 47 -4.44 -2.32 -15.38
N PRO A 48 -5.25 -1.74 -14.47
CA PRO A 48 -4.86 -1.62 -13.08
C PRO A 48 -4.74 -3.00 -12.43
N LEU A 49 -3.76 -3.18 -11.55
CA LEU A 49 -3.49 -4.47 -10.90
C LEU A 49 -4.01 -4.45 -9.46
N ASP A 50 -5.05 -5.22 -9.21
CA ASP A 50 -5.56 -5.44 -7.85
C ASP A 50 -4.78 -6.56 -7.16
N THR A 51 -4.22 -6.26 -6.00
CA THR A 51 -3.52 -7.22 -5.16
C THR A 51 -3.80 -6.93 -3.69
N PHE A 52 -3.45 -7.87 -2.82
CA PHE A 52 -3.48 -7.63 -1.39
C PHE A 52 -2.08 -7.85 -0.80
N TYR A 53 -1.83 -7.16 0.30
CA TYR A 53 -0.62 -7.29 1.11
C TYR A 53 -1.01 -7.49 2.56
N HIS A 54 -0.17 -8.17 3.31
CA HIS A 54 -0.29 -8.14 4.77
C HIS A 54 0.25 -6.82 5.33
N ARG A 55 -0.29 -6.39 6.47
CA ARG A 55 0.13 -5.14 7.14
C ARG A 55 1.65 -5.11 7.38
N ASP A 56 2.22 -6.23 7.81
CA ASP A 56 3.67 -6.31 8.05
C ASP A 56 4.48 -6.24 6.76
N GLU A 57 3.99 -6.77 5.64
CA GLU A 57 4.70 -6.69 4.35
C GLU A 57 4.72 -5.27 3.80
N LEU A 58 3.65 -4.52 4.04
CA LEU A 58 3.50 -3.15 3.58
C LEU A 58 4.28 -2.17 4.47
N LEU A 59 4.38 -2.44 5.77
CA LEU A 59 5.15 -1.62 6.73
C LEU A 59 6.64 -1.98 6.79
N ALA A 60 7.03 -3.24 6.58
CA ALA A 60 8.43 -3.66 6.63
C ALA A 60 9.25 -3.20 5.42
N LYS A 61 8.59 -2.69 4.36
CA LYS A 61 9.25 -2.23 3.13
C LYS A 61 9.02 -0.74 2.80
N ALA A 62 8.41 0.02 3.71
CA ALA A 62 8.20 1.47 3.59
C ALA A 62 9.32 2.30 4.24
#